data_AF-A0AAE3SF62-F1
#
_entry.id   AF-A0AAE3SF62-F1
#
_cell.length_a   1.000
_cell.length_b   1.000
_cell.length_c   1.000
_cell.angle_alpha   90.00
_cell.angle_beta   90.00
_cell.angle_gamma   90.00
#
_symmetry.space_group_name_H-M   'P 1'
#
loop_
_entity.id
_entity.type
_entity.pdbx_description
1 polymer ?
#
loop_
_entity_poly.entity_id
_entity_poly.type
_entity_poly.pdbx_seq_one_letter_code
_entity_poly.pdbx_strand_id
1 'polypeptide(L)'
;MKIPEKIGIGLCVVACVIIVITYINNLTNYKETIQWRNNTNCFTIPFETDRNGRILINTTVNEHTGLFLFDTGANYTCVNEKYVTSEDLYVGNHVISDVDGVKSEDDFYKMKHLGLGAVEFLHCKVTATDSTTWKHPLGCFYLQDSILGIIGDNIISKFIWDFDLNNKRVTVSSENDYCNSLADTIAIPLERVKKSMYIPIEINNQVKKLMLDFGFAGSLQITDSILFEQKYFKNKEYYEPSFGYLTHLEDEIHAYNFDFVNVKLGNQHFEKIKCTENCQSNLAGISLVWSFERVVLDYLHQKVYFISRRKDKSCPYTAETVSEQQYAFKKDVFTSKQFFEQTFNLVQKHSIKKNELNWDSIKTLVTDSIPKFRFNIDAYKALDYTVKLMNDSSSRFYFPNDSTNPIANHQVELPIIPNKMLAEDIAYIKVPDFTGNDSLNNLFANSIRNSLLHLDSSAVLKGLVVDLREKYYGPISSGVLGLSPLLRDSLIGFIVDNTDEYKPVYCSNVLRFGSEKVDSLGSYIPLQNKDIKVAILQNQENVGSVEFILSALRFQGVNSKVFGDGKYSPTIFCMSFSFTQTDANLLLASSYFCSYKGQDIKEVIEPDVFCPDSLSLDRAIDWIKEDLIAKGK
;
A
#
# COMPACT_ATOMS: atom_id res chain seq x y z
N MET A 1 48.99 62.50 -18.78
CA MET A 1 48.89 62.06 -17.38
C MET A 1 49.12 60.55 -17.36
N LYS A 2 50.36 60.11 -17.10
CA LYS A 2 50.73 58.68 -17.10
C LYS A 2 50.37 58.11 -15.72
N ILE A 3 49.39 57.20 -15.67
CA ILE A 3 49.15 56.39 -14.47
C ILE A 3 50.39 55.50 -14.30
N PRO A 4 51.09 55.52 -13.14
CA PRO A 4 52.31 54.74 -12.98
C PRO A 4 51.99 53.25 -12.98
N GLU A 5 52.73 52.46 -13.78
CA GLU A 5 52.63 50.99 -13.90
C GLU A 5 52.62 50.25 -12.54
N LYS A 6 53.21 50.86 -11.49
CA LYS A 6 53.19 50.32 -10.12
C LYS A 6 51.79 50.25 -9.50
N ILE A 7 50.83 51.08 -9.94
CA ILE A 7 49.44 51.04 -9.45
C ILE A 7 48.67 49.87 -10.07
N GLY A 8 48.95 49.52 -11.35
CA GLY A 8 48.31 48.39 -12.04
C GLY A 8 48.72 47.03 -11.47
N ILE A 9 50.00 46.85 -11.12
CA ILE A 9 50.48 45.62 -10.47
C ILE A 9 49.92 45.51 -9.04
N GLY A 10 49.88 46.62 -8.29
CA GLY A 10 49.27 46.66 -6.96
C GLY A 10 47.78 46.31 -6.97
N LEU A 11 47.01 46.83 -7.93
CA LEU A 11 45.58 46.51 -8.11
C LEU A 11 45.35 45.05 -8.50
N CYS A 12 46.16 44.48 -9.40
CA CYS A 12 46.06 43.06 -9.75
C CYS A 12 46.39 42.13 -8.57
N VAL A 13 47.41 42.46 -7.76
CA VAL A 13 47.76 41.67 -6.57
C VAL A 13 46.65 41.76 -5.52
N VAL A 14 46.08 42.95 -5.30
CA VAL A 14 44.95 43.14 -4.36
C VAL A 14 43.71 42.40 -4.87
N ALA A 15 43.39 42.46 -6.16
CA ALA A 15 42.28 41.71 -6.74
C ALA A 15 42.48 40.18 -6.62
N CYS A 16 43.68 39.67 -6.92
CA CYS A 16 44.01 38.26 -6.75
C CYS A 16 43.93 37.82 -5.28
N VAL A 17 44.40 38.65 -4.35
CA VAL A 17 44.31 38.36 -2.91
C VAL A 17 42.85 38.38 -2.44
N ILE A 18 42.02 39.32 -2.92
CA ILE A 18 40.58 39.34 -2.60
C ILE A 18 39.87 38.11 -3.18
N ILE A 19 40.18 37.71 -4.41
CA ILE A 19 39.62 36.50 -5.04
C ILE A 19 40.04 35.24 -4.25
N VAL A 20 41.32 35.13 -3.88
CA VAL A 20 41.83 34.00 -3.09
C VAL A 20 41.20 33.99 -1.69
N ILE A 21 41.08 35.13 -1.01
CA ILE A 21 40.43 35.23 0.30
C ILE A 21 38.94 34.89 0.18
N THR A 22 38.26 35.35 -0.87
CA THR A 22 36.83 35.06 -1.11
C THR A 22 36.62 33.58 -1.41
N TYR A 23 37.52 32.98 -2.19
CA TYR A 23 37.53 31.55 -2.48
C TYR A 23 37.83 30.71 -1.23
N ILE A 24 38.80 31.10 -0.40
CA ILE A 24 39.12 30.45 0.88
C ILE A 24 37.96 30.62 1.89
N ASN A 25 37.33 31.80 1.94
CA ASN A 25 36.15 32.05 2.77
C ASN A 25 34.96 31.20 2.31
N ASN A 26 34.75 31.04 1.00
CA ASN A 26 33.72 30.12 0.47
C ASN A 26 34.04 28.65 0.78
N LEU A 27 35.31 28.23 0.73
CA LEU A 27 35.70 26.87 1.11
C LEU A 27 35.53 26.57 2.60
N THR A 28 35.72 27.58 3.46
CA THR A 28 35.55 27.45 4.92
C THR A 28 34.08 27.52 5.34
N ASN A 29 33.26 28.37 4.69
CA ASN A 29 31.83 28.51 4.98
C ASN A 29 31.02 27.25 4.68
N TYR A 30 31.47 26.42 3.74
CA TYR A 30 30.79 25.17 3.36
C TYR A 30 31.56 23.93 3.81
N LYS A 31 32.27 23.98 4.94
CA LYS A 31 32.88 22.80 5.54
C LYS A 31 31.79 21.99 6.24
N GLU A 32 31.71 20.70 5.93
CA GLU A 32 30.76 19.81 6.60
C GLU A 32 31.00 19.81 8.11
N THR A 33 29.93 20.02 8.88
CA THR A 33 29.96 20.04 10.35
C THR A 33 28.83 19.20 10.91
N ILE A 34 29.07 18.52 12.02
CA ILE A 34 28.07 17.73 12.74
C ILE A 34 27.84 18.40 14.09
N GLN A 35 26.59 18.71 14.39
CA GLN A 35 26.19 19.36 15.64
C GLN A 35 25.21 18.46 16.39
N TRP A 36 25.56 18.12 17.62
CA TRP A 36 24.66 17.44 18.54
C TRP A 36 23.83 18.46 19.30
N ARG A 37 22.51 18.27 19.31
CA ARG A 37 21.57 19.09 20.10
C ARG A 37 21.52 18.67 21.57
N ASN A 38 22.22 17.58 21.94
CA ASN A 38 22.31 17.07 23.30
C ASN A 38 23.77 16.93 23.74
N ASN A 39 23.97 16.76 25.05
CA ASN A 39 25.32 16.65 25.65
C ASN A 39 25.80 15.19 25.76
N THR A 40 24.94 14.21 25.44
CA THR A 40 25.22 12.77 25.59
C THR A 40 25.76 12.13 24.32
N ASN A 41 25.77 12.87 23.20
CA ASN A 41 26.13 12.37 21.87
C ASN A 41 25.46 11.03 21.52
N CYS A 42 24.23 10.85 21.98
CA CYS A 42 23.44 9.64 21.82
C CYS A 42 21.95 10.00 21.81
N PHE A 43 21.17 9.40 20.91
CA PHE A 43 19.71 9.51 20.89
C PHE A 43 19.07 8.22 20.38
N THR A 44 17.79 8.02 20.69
CA THR A 44 16.98 6.92 20.17
C THR A 44 15.79 7.45 19.42
N ILE A 45 15.54 6.95 18.22
CA ILE A 45 14.37 7.27 17.40
C ILE A 45 13.63 5.99 17.00
N PRO A 46 12.30 6.06 16.82
CA PRO A 46 11.57 4.97 16.17
C PRO A 46 11.93 4.89 14.69
N PHE A 47 11.73 3.72 14.09
CA PHE A 47 11.80 3.55 12.64
C PHE A 47 10.56 2.81 12.14
N GLU A 48 10.24 3.05 10.88
CA GLU A 48 9.20 2.35 10.13
C GLU A 48 9.84 1.35 9.16
N THR A 49 9.02 0.50 8.56
CA THR A 49 9.47 -0.49 7.58
C THR A 49 8.59 -0.40 6.36
N ASP A 50 9.19 -0.46 5.17
CA ASP A 50 8.41 -0.67 3.95
C ASP A 50 7.88 -2.11 3.87
N ARG A 51 7.10 -2.41 2.82
CA ARG A 51 6.53 -3.75 2.60
C ARG A 51 7.57 -4.87 2.45
N ASN A 52 8.82 -4.52 2.14
CA ASN A 52 9.93 -5.44 1.96
C ASN A 52 10.84 -5.52 3.20
N GLY A 53 10.46 -4.87 4.31
CA GLY A 53 11.23 -4.85 5.55
C GLY A 53 12.39 -3.87 5.55
N ARG A 54 12.55 -3.01 4.55
CA ARG A 54 13.61 -2.00 4.55
C ARG A 54 13.31 -0.90 5.55
N ILE A 55 14.35 -0.43 6.24
CA ILE A 55 14.20 0.48 7.39
C ILE A 55 14.04 1.92 6.90
N LEU A 56 12.98 2.59 7.36
CA LEU A 56 12.67 3.99 7.08
C LEU A 56 12.79 4.81 8.38
N ILE A 57 13.56 5.89 8.35
CA ILE A 57 13.85 6.70 9.53
C ILE A 57 13.39 8.15 9.28
N ASN A 58 12.78 8.75 10.29
CA ASN A 58 12.36 10.15 10.21
C ASN A 58 13.58 11.09 10.23
N THR A 59 13.59 12.05 9.33
CA THR A 59 14.69 13.00 9.08
C THR A 59 14.13 14.35 8.65
N THR A 60 15.00 15.35 8.61
CA THR A 60 14.68 16.66 8.06
C THR A 60 15.69 17.06 7.00
N VAL A 61 15.21 17.55 5.86
CA VAL A 61 16.03 18.16 4.81
C VAL A 61 15.59 19.60 4.67
N ASN A 62 16.48 20.54 5.00
CA ASN A 62 16.16 21.95 5.09
C ASN A 62 14.91 22.15 5.98
N GLU A 63 13.82 22.70 5.44
CA GLU A 63 12.57 22.95 6.18
C GLU A 63 11.56 21.78 6.12
N HIS A 64 11.90 20.70 5.42
CA HIS A 64 10.99 19.58 5.16
C HIS A 64 11.29 18.38 6.07
N THR A 65 10.25 17.78 6.62
CA THR A 65 10.34 16.57 7.46
C THR A 65 9.72 15.39 6.72
N GLY A 66 10.34 14.21 6.82
CA GLY A 66 9.86 13.00 6.19
C GLY A 66 10.82 11.82 6.36
N LEU A 67 10.60 10.75 5.60
CA LEU A 67 11.29 9.48 5.78
C LEU A 67 12.52 9.38 4.88
N PHE A 68 13.58 8.77 5.39
CA PHE A 68 14.73 8.34 4.59
C PHE A 68 14.85 6.82 4.68
N LEU A 69 15.10 6.19 3.53
CA LEU A 69 15.53 4.79 3.48
C LEU A 69 16.95 4.66 4.04
N PHE A 70 17.14 3.79 5.02
CA PHE A 70 18.46 3.45 5.55
C PHE A 70 19.15 2.42 4.67
N ASP A 71 20.21 2.85 3.97
CA ASP A 71 20.87 2.04 2.95
C ASP A 71 22.39 2.08 3.09
N THR A 72 22.95 0.99 3.60
CA THR A 72 24.40 0.79 3.74
C THR A 72 25.09 0.49 2.40
N GLY A 73 24.35 0.17 1.34
CA GLY A 73 24.82 0.01 -0.03
C GLY A 73 24.97 1.33 -0.78
N ALA A 74 24.27 2.39 -0.35
CA ALA A 74 24.39 3.73 -0.92
C ALA A 74 25.67 4.45 -0.44
N ASN A 75 26.58 4.79 -1.36
CA ASN A 75 27.83 5.48 -1.03
C ASN A 75 27.65 6.93 -0.55
N TYR A 76 26.58 7.58 -1.03
CA TYR A 76 26.22 8.95 -0.68
C TYR A 76 24.75 9.00 -0.33
N THR A 77 24.41 9.93 0.54
CA THR A 77 23.03 10.28 0.87
C THR A 77 22.39 10.94 -0.34
N CYS A 78 21.26 10.40 -0.77
CA CYS A 78 20.47 10.88 -1.90
C CYS A 78 19.27 11.66 -1.39
N VAL A 79 18.91 12.75 -2.06
CA VAL A 79 17.69 13.51 -1.80
C VAL A 79 16.89 13.69 -3.08
N ASN A 80 15.59 13.88 -2.95
CA ASN A 80 14.79 14.40 -4.04
C ASN A 80 15.20 15.84 -4.37
N GLU A 81 15.48 16.12 -5.65
CA GLU A 81 15.89 17.44 -6.13
C GLU A 81 14.95 18.57 -5.67
N LYS A 82 13.66 18.28 -5.46
CA LYS A 82 12.67 19.27 -5.04
C LYS A 82 12.92 19.86 -3.65
N TYR A 83 13.76 19.22 -2.84
CA TYR A 83 14.12 19.70 -1.50
C TYR A 83 15.46 20.45 -1.47
N VAL A 84 16.13 20.57 -2.62
CA VAL A 84 17.30 21.44 -2.78
C VAL A 84 16.83 22.89 -2.88
N THR A 85 17.50 23.78 -2.16
CA THR A 85 17.18 25.20 -2.05
C THR A 85 18.30 26.06 -2.65
N SER A 86 18.03 27.35 -2.87
CA SER A 86 19.05 28.30 -3.33
C SER A 86 20.20 28.54 -2.34
N GLU A 87 20.06 28.09 -1.10
CA GLU A 87 21.11 28.20 -0.07
C GLU A 87 22.08 27.02 -0.09
N ASP A 88 21.70 25.92 -0.75
CA ASP A 88 22.52 24.74 -0.93
C ASP A 88 23.59 25.02 -2.01
N LEU A 89 24.85 24.66 -1.72
CA LEU A 89 25.95 24.93 -2.65
C LEU A 89 26.08 23.78 -3.64
N TYR A 90 25.86 24.07 -4.92
CA TYR A 90 26.20 23.16 -6.00
C TYR A 90 27.71 22.86 -6.03
N VAL A 91 28.06 21.58 -6.12
CA VAL A 91 29.45 21.08 -6.06
C VAL A 91 29.91 20.54 -7.42
N GLY A 92 28.99 20.38 -8.38
CA GLY A 92 29.23 19.72 -9.66
C GLY A 92 28.42 18.43 -9.79
N ASN A 93 28.55 17.78 -10.93
CA ASN A 93 27.92 16.50 -11.21
C ASN A 93 28.94 15.35 -11.12
N HIS A 94 28.47 14.16 -10.75
CA HIS A 94 29.28 12.95 -10.76
C HIS A 94 28.48 11.75 -11.24
N VAL A 95 29.15 10.82 -11.91
CA VAL A 95 28.56 9.54 -12.29
C VAL A 95 28.35 8.68 -11.05
N ILE A 96 27.11 8.30 -10.79
CA ILE A 96 26.73 7.28 -9.83
C ILE A 96 26.38 5.98 -10.56
N SER A 97 26.36 4.88 -9.83
CA SER A 97 25.99 3.56 -10.35
C SER A 97 25.14 2.85 -9.33
N ASP A 98 24.11 2.14 -9.78
CA ASP A 98 23.32 1.26 -8.93
C ASP A 98 23.88 -0.17 -8.88
N VAL A 99 23.15 -1.07 -8.21
CA VAL A 99 23.51 -2.48 -7.99
C VAL A 99 23.67 -3.28 -9.28
N ASP A 100 22.91 -2.93 -10.32
CA ASP A 100 22.90 -3.61 -11.63
C ASP A 100 23.94 -2.99 -12.58
N GLY A 101 24.66 -1.97 -12.13
CA GLY A 101 25.69 -1.29 -12.92
C GLY A 101 25.13 -0.20 -13.85
N VAL A 102 23.84 0.13 -13.71
CA VAL A 102 23.21 1.26 -14.41
C VAL A 102 23.81 2.54 -13.88
N LYS A 103 24.10 3.49 -14.77
CA LYS A 103 24.79 4.73 -14.43
C LYS A 103 23.93 5.94 -14.79
N SER A 104 23.97 6.94 -13.93
CA SER A 104 23.43 8.27 -14.17
C SER A 104 24.46 9.33 -13.76
N GLU A 105 24.36 10.51 -14.36
CA GLU A 105 25.14 11.67 -13.95
C GLU A 105 24.26 12.54 -13.06
N ASP A 106 24.52 12.51 -11.76
CA ASP A 106 23.69 13.21 -10.77
C ASP A 106 24.41 14.45 -10.25
N ASP A 107 23.61 15.47 -9.92
CA ASP A 107 24.08 16.71 -9.34
C ASP A 107 24.36 16.56 -7.84
N PHE A 108 25.50 17.08 -7.39
CA PHE A 108 25.89 17.08 -5.99
C PHE A 108 25.79 18.46 -5.36
N TYR A 109 25.29 18.48 -4.14
CA TYR A 109 25.13 19.69 -3.35
C TYR A 109 25.78 19.52 -1.97
N LYS A 110 26.25 20.62 -1.39
CA LYS A 110 26.48 20.73 0.05
C LYS A 110 25.24 21.33 0.68
N MET A 111 24.45 20.44 1.27
CA MET A 111 23.16 20.74 1.85
C MET A 111 23.28 21.51 3.14
N LYS A 112 22.61 22.65 3.26
CA LYS A 112 22.70 23.56 4.40
C LYS A 112 22.28 22.86 5.70
N HIS A 113 21.13 22.18 5.70
CA HIS A 113 20.64 21.44 6.85
C HIS A 113 20.14 20.06 6.47
N LEU A 114 20.71 19.04 7.11
CA LEU A 114 20.14 17.70 7.18
C LEU A 114 20.07 17.27 8.64
N GLY A 115 18.89 16.94 9.13
CA GLY A 115 18.65 16.57 10.53
C GLY A 115 18.29 15.10 10.68
N LEU A 116 18.82 14.48 11.72
CA LEU A 116 18.55 13.10 12.11
C LEU A 116 18.47 13.05 13.64
N GLY A 117 17.25 12.95 14.18
CA GLY A 117 17.01 12.92 15.62
C GLY A 117 17.63 14.12 16.34
N ALA A 118 18.63 13.86 17.19
CA ALA A 118 19.33 14.90 17.95
C ALA A 118 20.61 15.41 17.25
N VAL A 119 20.86 15.03 16.00
CA VAL A 119 22.04 15.45 15.22
C VAL A 119 21.62 16.29 14.02
N GLU A 120 22.36 17.37 13.78
CA GLU A 120 22.31 18.15 12.55
C GLU A 120 23.63 18.03 11.77
N PHE A 121 23.52 17.80 10.48
CA PHE A 121 24.62 17.90 9.52
C PHE A 121 24.47 19.21 8.76
N LEU A 122 25.47 20.08 8.91
CA LEU A 122 25.58 21.33 8.19
C LEU A 122 26.53 21.15 7.00
N HIS A 123 26.11 21.62 5.83
CA HIS A 123 26.88 21.54 4.57
C HIS A 123 27.28 20.11 4.18
N CYS A 124 26.41 19.13 4.47
CA CYS A 124 26.63 17.73 4.14
C CYS A 124 26.60 17.51 2.63
N LYS A 125 27.55 16.76 2.08
CA LYS A 125 27.54 16.43 0.65
C LYS A 125 26.46 15.38 0.36
N VAL A 126 25.49 15.73 -0.48
CA VAL A 126 24.40 14.86 -0.94
C VAL A 126 24.35 14.83 -2.46
N THR A 127 23.75 13.78 -3.02
CA THR A 127 23.35 13.74 -4.43
C THR A 127 21.87 14.09 -4.52
N ALA A 128 21.51 14.94 -5.48
CA ALA A 128 20.13 15.33 -5.74
C ALA A 128 19.67 14.62 -7.00
N THR A 129 18.70 13.74 -6.84
CA THR A 129 18.21 12.92 -7.94
C THR A 129 16.92 13.49 -8.49
N ASP A 130 16.82 13.43 -9.81
CA ASP A 130 15.74 14.02 -10.56
C ASP A 130 14.36 13.45 -10.20
N SER A 131 13.34 14.26 -10.48
CA SER A 131 11.96 13.89 -10.23
C SER A 131 11.47 12.75 -11.12
N THR A 132 12.15 12.43 -12.23
CA THR A 132 11.83 11.27 -13.06
C THR A 132 12.14 9.96 -12.34
N THR A 133 13.28 9.86 -11.66
CA THR A 133 13.65 8.70 -10.84
C THR A 133 12.63 8.44 -9.74
N TRP A 134 12.03 9.51 -9.19
CA TRP A 134 11.01 9.39 -8.15
C TRP A 134 9.60 9.11 -8.65
N LYS A 135 9.22 9.68 -9.79
CA LYS A 135 7.85 9.60 -10.32
C LYS A 135 7.65 8.53 -11.37
N HIS A 136 8.72 7.94 -11.90
CA HIS A 136 8.59 6.87 -12.88
C HIS A 136 8.01 5.61 -12.21
N PRO A 137 7.14 4.84 -12.88
CA PRO A 137 6.57 3.61 -12.31
C PRO A 137 7.58 2.51 -11.93
N LEU A 138 8.80 2.58 -12.49
CA LEU A 138 9.94 1.72 -12.15
C LEU A 138 10.96 2.42 -11.25
N GLY A 139 10.63 3.64 -10.80
CA GLY A 139 11.41 4.38 -9.82
C GLY A 139 11.28 3.77 -8.44
N CYS A 140 12.37 3.78 -7.67
CA CYS A 140 12.46 3.06 -6.40
C CYS A 140 11.51 3.60 -5.30
N PHE A 141 11.06 4.86 -5.40
CA PHE A 141 10.03 5.46 -4.52
C PHE A 141 8.79 5.95 -5.28
N TYR A 142 8.40 5.28 -6.36
CA TYR A 142 7.14 5.58 -7.06
C TYR A 142 5.94 5.61 -6.09
N LEU A 143 5.19 6.72 -6.10
CA LEU A 143 4.04 7.00 -5.22
C LEU A 143 4.35 7.04 -3.72
N GLN A 144 5.61 7.22 -3.32
CA GLN A 144 6.04 7.31 -1.92
C GLN A 144 6.52 8.73 -1.59
N ASP A 145 5.62 9.71 -1.69
CA ASP A 145 5.94 11.13 -1.49
C ASP A 145 6.43 11.49 -0.07
N SER A 146 6.18 10.62 0.91
CA SER A 146 6.69 10.74 2.27
C SER A 146 8.18 10.43 2.38
N ILE A 147 8.77 9.75 1.39
CA ILE A 147 10.20 9.47 1.35
C ILE A 147 10.93 10.64 0.70
N LEU A 148 11.82 11.26 1.46
CA LEU A 148 12.60 12.41 1.04
C LEU A 148 13.91 12.01 0.35
N GLY A 149 14.42 10.80 0.63
CA GLY A 149 15.72 10.36 0.17
C GLY A 149 16.20 9.04 0.75
N ILE A 150 17.50 8.79 0.57
CA ILE A 150 18.23 7.61 1.04
C ILE A 150 19.39 8.11 1.90
N ILE A 151 19.52 7.59 3.13
CA ILE A 151 20.68 7.88 3.98
C ILE A 151 21.77 6.88 3.64
N GLY A 152 22.92 7.40 3.20
CA GLY A 152 24.03 6.59 2.70
C GLY A 152 25.23 6.57 3.65
N ASP A 153 26.26 5.83 3.24
CA ASP A 153 27.48 5.57 3.99
C ASP A 153 28.23 6.84 4.43
N ASN A 154 28.15 7.93 3.66
CA ASN A 154 28.73 9.23 4.03
C ASN A 154 28.15 9.80 5.34
N ILE A 155 26.97 9.35 5.76
CA ILE A 155 26.38 9.64 7.07
C ILE A 155 26.47 8.42 7.98
N ILE A 156 26.08 7.24 7.51
CA ILE A 156 25.99 6.02 8.33
C ILE A 156 27.32 5.71 9.02
N SER A 157 28.45 5.83 8.30
CA SER A 157 29.77 5.44 8.80
C SER A 157 30.31 6.30 9.96
N LYS A 158 29.63 7.40 10.31
CA LYS A 158 30.05 8.32 11.38
C LYS A 158 29.54 7.91 12.76
N PHE A 159 28.66 6.91 12.86
CA PHE A 159 28.00 6.54 14.11
C PHE A 159 27.98 5.04 14.32
N ILE A 160 27.62 4.68 15.55
CA ILE A 160 27.22 3.33 15.92
C ILE A 160 25.69 3.29 15.92
N TRP A 161 25.13 2.29 15.25
CA TRP A 161 23.69 2.11 15.08
C TRP A 161 23.24 0.82 15.75
N ASP A 162 22.44 0.96 16.79
CA ASP A 162 21.91 -0.15 17.57
C ASP A 162 20.41 -0.31 17.29
N PHE A 163 20.09 -1.26 16.41
CA PHE A 163 18.73 -1.55 15.97
C PHE A 163 18.09 -2.57 16.90
N ASP A 164 17.11 -2.13 17.69
CA ASP A 164 16.12 -2.98 18.35
C ASP A 164 15.00 -3.26 17.36
N LEU A 165 15.08 -4.42 16.69
CA LEU A 165 14.19 -4.80 15.62
C LEU A 165 12.81 -5.23 16.16
N ASN A 166 12.73 -5.71 17.40
CA ASN A 166 11.47 -6.04 18.05
C ASN A 166 10.64 -4.80 18.34
N ASN A 167 11.27 -3.78 18.93
CA ASN A 167 10.58 -2.56 19.33
C ASN A 167 10.57 -1.51 18.22
N LYS A 168 11.17 -1.81 17.05
CA LYS A 168 11.35 -0.90 15.90
C LYS A 168 11.95 0.45 16.30
N ARG A 169 13.07 0.38 17.02
CA ARG A 169 13.82 1.56 17.48
C ARG A 169 15.29 1.43 17.13
N VAL A 170 15.91 2.56 16.84
CA VAL A 170 17.36 2.62 16.63
C VAL A 170 17.97 3.63 17.57
N THR A 171 19.03 3.23 18.25
CA THR A 171 19.86 4.12 19.07
C THR A 171 21.11 4.46 18.28
N VAL A 172 21.39 5.75 18.14
CA VAL A 172 22.51 6.29 17.37
C VAL A 172 23.44 7.00 18.34
N SER A 173 24.75 6.72 18.25
CA SER A 173 25.75 7.29 19.15
C SER A 173 27.09 7.53 18.44
N SER A 174 27.86 8.53 18.90
CA SER A 174 29.25 8.74 18.45
C SER A 174 30.29 8.02 19.31
N GLU A 175 29.90 7.53 20.47
CA GLU A 175 30.73 6.83 21.46
C GLU A 175 29.84 5.76 22.12
N ASN A 176 30.42 4.64 22.55
CA ASN A 176 29.59 3.53 23.00
C ASN A 176 30.08 2.83 24.25
N ASP A 177 29.48 3.17 25.39
CA ASP A 177 29.66 2.44 26.64
C ASP A 177 29.00 1.05 26.60
N TYR A 178 27.95 0.84 25.79
CA TYR A 178 27.23 -0.43 25.69
C TYR A 178 27.91 -1.45 24.76
N CYS A 179 28.47 -1.06 23.61
CA CYS A 179 29.29 -1.98 22.77
C CYS A 179 30.48 -2.54 23.55
N ASN A 180 31.04 -1.77 24.48
CA ASN A 180 32.13 -2.24 25.35
C ASN A 180 31.71 -3.43 26.23
N SER A 181 30.42 -3.63 26.45
CA SER A 181 29.87 -4.79 27.19
C SER A 181 29.53 -5.99 26.31
N LEU A 182 29.53 -5.84 24.98
CA LEU A 182 29.29 -6.94 24.04
C LEU A 182 30.55 -7.79 23.91
N ALA A 183 30.40 -9.11 23.99
CA ALA A 183 31.53 -10.03 23.89
C ALA A 183 32.06 -10.11 22.46
N ASP A 184 33.39 -10.06 22.29
CA ASP A 184 34.05 -10.23 20.98
C ASP A 184 33.71 -11.56 20.29
N THR A 185 33.30 -12.58 21.05
CA THR A 185 32.93 -13.90 20.52
C THR A 185 31.68 -13.90 19.63
N ILE A 186 30.86 -12.86 19.71
CA ILE A 186 29.67 -12.68 18.84
C ILE A 186 29.87 -11.60 17.78
N ALA A 187 31.02 -10.92 17.79
CA ALA A 187 31.35 -9.90 16.81
C ALA A 187 31.71 -10.52 15.46
N ILE A 188 31.18 -9.95 14.39
CA ILE A 188 31.57 -10.25 13.02
C ILE A 188 32.34 -9.04 12.50
N PRO A 189 33.54 -9.23 11.90
CA PRO A 189 34.32 -8.11 11.37
C PRO A 189 33.57 -7.47 10.19
N LEU A 190 33.51 -6.13 10.20
CA LEU A 190 33.09 -5.33 9.06
C LEU A 190 34.36 -4.85 8.33
N GLU A 191 34.61 -5.38 7.14
CA GLU A 191 35.75 -4.97 6.34
C GLU A 191 35.38 -3.83 5.39
N ARG A 192 36.08 -2.69 5.53
CA ARG A 192 35.93 -1.56 4.60
C ARG A 192 36.66 -1.85 3.29
N VAL A 193 35.91 -1.88 2.19
CA VAL A 193 36.47 -1.87 0.84
C VAL A 193 35.94 -0.64 0.11
N LYS A 194 36.84 0.31 -0.17
CA LYS A 194 36.47 1.65 -0.68
C LYS A 194 35.45 2.34 0.22
N LYS A 195 34.19 2.45 -0.22
CA LYS A 195 33.08 3.13 0.45
C LYS A 195 31.96 2.20 0.91
N SER A 196 32.22 0.89 0.89
CA SER A 196 31.26 -0.15 1.28
C SER A 196 31.83 -1.04 2.39
N MET A 197 30.94 -1.59 3.23
CA MET A 197 31.33 -2.52 4.30
C MET A 197 30.93 -3.95 3.94
N TYR A 198 31.84 -4.89 4.16
CA TYR A 198 31.65 -6.30 3.84
C TYR A 198 31.72 -7.15 5.10
N ILE A 199 30.92 -8.21 5.14
CA ILE A 199 30.98 -9.25 6.16
C ILE A 199 31.37 -10.60 5.54
N PRO A 200 32.16 -11.42 6.27
CA PRO A 200 32.37 -12.80 5.88
C PRO A 200 31.10 -13.63 6.16
N ILE A 201 30.63 -14.34 5.14
CA ILE A 201 29.51 -15.28 5.22
C ILE A 201 29.93 -16.58 4.58
N GLU A 202 29.66 -17.70 5.24
CA GLU A 202 29.88 -19.02 4.67
C GLU A 202 28.61 -19.50 3.96
N ILE A 203 28.70 -19.73 2.65
CA ILE A 203 27.61 -20.19 1.78
C ILE A 203 27.97 -21.59 1.27
N ASN A 204 27.16 -22.60 1.61
CA ASN A 204 27.43 -24.00 1.27
C ASN A 204 28.87 -24.45 1.58
N ASN A 205 29.39 -24.05 2.75
CA ASN A 205 30.76 -24.30 3.21
C ASN A 205 31.88 -23.49 2.52
N GLN A 206 31.55 -22.50 1.68
CA GLN A 206 32.52 -21.56 1.11
C GLN A 206 32.37 -20.17 1.74
N VAL A 207 33.46 -19.65 2.30
CA VAL A 207 33.48 -18.29 2.85
C VAL A 207 33.55 -17.28 1.71
N LYS A 208 32.58 -16.36 1.67
CA LYS A 208 32.49 -15.24 0.74
C LYS A 208 32.36 -13.94 1.51
N LYS A 209 32.80 -12.84 0.89
CA LYS A 209 32.65 -11.48 1.43
C LYS A 209 31.49 -10.81 0.73
N LEU A 210 30.44 -10.48 1.48
CA LEU A 210 29.23 -9.87 0.95
C LEU A 210 29.07 -8.49 1.57
N MET A 211 28.67 -7.51 0.76
CA MET A 211 28.32 -6.18 1.25
C MET A 211 27.08 -6.31 2.12
N LEU A 212 27.15 -5.83 3.36
CA LEU A 212 25.97 -5.76 4.20
C LEU A 212 25.12 -4.59 3.73
N ASP A 213 23.95 -4.86 3.17
CA ASP A 213 23.15 -3.90 2.41
C ASP A 213 21.73 -3.83 2.98
N PHE A 214 21.44 -2.75 3.72
CA PHE A 214 20.12 -2.52 4.31
C PHE A 214 19.08 -2.03 3.29
N GLY A 215 19.52 -1.54 2.12
CA GLY A 215 18.67 -1.15 0.99
C GLY A 215 18.24 -2.34 0.13
N PHE A 216 18.99 -3.45 0.18
CA PHE A 216 18.68 -4.68 -0.52
C PHE A 216 17.65 -5.53 0.25
N ALA A 217 16.44 -5.64 -0.32
CA ALA A 217 15.34 -6.44 0.23
C ALA A 217 15.54 -7.97 0.12
N GLY A 218 16.44 -8.42 -0.77
CA GLY A 218 16.72 -9.84 -0.94
C GLY A 218 17.54 -10.43 0.21
N SER A 219 17.74 -11.75 0.18
CA SER A 219 18.56 -12.42 1.20
C SER A 219 20.03 -12.42 0.85
N LEU A 220 20.38 -13.06 -0.26
CA LEU A 220 21.76 -13.16 -0.74
C LEU A 220 21.82 -12.92 -2.24
N GLN A 221 22.88 -12.23 -2.67
CA GLN A 221 23.26 -12.06 -4.06
C GLN A 221 24.76 -12.33 -4.20
N ILE A 222 25.16 -13.07 -5.21
CA ILE A 222 26.57 -13.35 -5.51
C ILE A 222 26.91 -13.13 -6.98
N THR A 223 28.15 -12.74 -7.23
CA THR A 223 28.66 -12.43 -8.57
C THR A 223 29.02 -13.66 -9.40
N ASP A 224 29.34 -14.75 -8.73
CA ASP A 224 29.66 -16.03 -9.35
C ASP A 224 28.49 -17.01 -9.25
N SER A 225 28.69 -18.23 -9.73
CA SER A 225 27.69 -19.30 -9.66
C SER A 225 27.87 -20.13 -8.39
N ILE A 226 26.76 -20.71 -7.93
CA ILE A 226 26.73 -21.64 -6.82
C ILE A 226 27.24 -23.00 -7.34
N LEU A 227 28.53 -23.28 -7.14
CA LEU A 227 29.20 -24.48 -7.64
C LEU A 227 29.09 -25.68 -6.67
N PHE A 228 27.96 -26.40 -6.53
CA PHE A 228 27.90 -27.66 -5.75
C PHE A 228 26.75 -28.66 -6.07
N GLU A 229 26.92 -29.90 -5.60
CA GLU A 229 26.11 -31.13 -5.81
C GLU A 229 24.62 -31.07 -5.42
N GLN A 230 24.21 -30.04 -4.66
CA GLN A 230 22.86 -29.88 -4.11
C GLN A 230 22.21 -28.56 -4.58
N LYS A 231 22.21 -28.27 -5.88
CA LYS A 231 21.20 -27.34 -6.42
C LYS A 231 19.82 -27.85 -5.99
N TYR A 232 19.06 -27.04 -5.27
CA TYR A 232 17.72 -27.46 -4.81
C TYR A 232 16.80 -27.71 -6.01
N PHE A 233 17.12 -27.09 -7.16
CA PHE A 233 16.43 -27.31 -8.42
C PHE A 233 17.37 -27.85 -9.48
N LYS A 234 17.40 -29.17 -9.62
CA LYS A 234 18.07 -29.83 -10.75
C LYS A 234 17.35 -29.47 -12.06
N ASN A 235 18.09 -28.96 -13.04
CA ASN A 235 17.68 -28.78 -14.45
C ASN A 235 16.66 -27.66 -14.76
N LYS A 236 16.50 -26.63 -13.92
CA LYS A 236 15.69 -25.45 -14.25
C LYS A 236 16.36 -24.15 -13.80
N GLU A 237 16.55 -23.22 -14.73
CA GLU A 237 17.01 -21.85 -14.49
C GLU A 237 15.81 -20.98 -14.11
N TYR A 238 15.94 -20.20 -13.03
CA TYR A 238 14.87 -19.36 -12.50
C TYR A 238 15.34 -17.93 -12.44
N TYR A 239 14.65 -17.06 -13.15
CA TYR A 239 15.02 -15.67 -13.29
C TYR A 239 14.16 -14.79 -12.38
N GLU A 240 14.79 -13.89 -11.63
CA GLU A 240 14.10 -12.82 -10.91
C GLU A 240 14.54 -11.46 -11.44
N PRO A 241 13.60 -10.53 -11.73
CA PRO A 241 13.94 -9.16 -12.10
C PRO A 241 14.65 -8.43 -10.95
N SER A 242 15.74 -7.73 -11.26
CA SER A 242 16.41 -6.82 -10.34
C SER A 242 15.79 -5.42 -10.41
N PHE A 243 15.69 -4.75 -9.27
CA PHE A 243 15.18 -3.39 -9.18
C PHE A 243 16.16 -2.55 -8.35
N GLY A 244 17.13 -1.97 -9.04
CA GLY A 244 18.05 -0.97 -8.53
C GLY A 244 17.46 0.43 -8.44
N TYR A 245 18.29 1.36 -7.97
CA TYR A 245 17.95 2.77 -7.85
C TYR A 245 17.59 3.41 -9.20
N LEU A 246 18.26 2.98 -10.27
CA LEU A 246 18.20 3.58 -11.60
C LEU A 246 17.49 2.69 -12.63
N THR A 247 16.78 1.65 -12.21
CA THR A 247 16.08 0.71 -13.10
C THR A 247 15.15 1.38 -14.12
N HIS A 248 14.59 2.54 -13.79
CA HIS A 248 13.76 3.31 -14.72
C HIS A 248 14.51 3.85 -15.96
N LEU A 249 15.84 3.89 -15.94
CA LEU A 249 16.69 4.27 -17.07
C LEU A 249 16.99 3.08 -18.00
N GLU A 250 16.63 1.86 -17.62
CA GLU A 250 16.92 0.67 -18.40
C GLU A 250 15.85 0.39 -19.44
N ASP A 251 16.30 0.01 -20.63
CA ASP A 251 15.41 -0.49 -21.68
C ASP A 251 14.91 -1.90 -21.36
N GLU A 252 15.65 -2.70 -20.60
CA GLU A 252 15.31 -4.08 -20.22
C GLU A 252 15.76 -4.34 -18.78
N ILE A 253 14.88 -4.91 -17.95
CA ILE A 253 15.26 -5.27 -16.58
C ILE A 253 16.12 -6.52 -16.60
N HIS A 254 17.25 -6.42 -15.91
CA HIS A 254 18.12 -7.55 -15.61
C HIS A 254 17.36 -8.63 -14.86
N ALA A 255 17.48 -9.87 -15.32
CA ALA A 255 16.89 -11.02 -14.65
C ALA A 255 17.99 -12.03 -14.31
N TYR A 256 18.07 -12.44 -13.05
CA TYR A 256 19.16 -13.27 -12.55
C TYR A 256 18.70 -14.63 -12.07
N ASN A 257 19.57 -15.62 -12.24
CA ASN A 257 19.34 -16.96 -11.73
C ASN A 257 19.34 -16.96 -10.20
N PHE A 258 18.47 -17.77 -9.57
CA PHE A 258 18.57 -18.01 -8.13
C PHE A 258 18.42 -19.48 -7.76
N ASP A 259 18.99 -19.84 -6.61
CA ASP A 259 18.83 -21.15 -5.95
C ASP A 259 18.74 -20.95 -4.43
N PHE A 260 18.65 -22.05 -3.69
CA PHE A 260 18.64 -22.05 -2.23
C PHE A 260 19.96 -22.60 -1.69
N VAL A 261 20.46 -22.02 -0.61
CA VAL A 261 21.76 -22.35 -0.02
C VAL A 261 21.65 -22.45 1.49
N ASN A 262 22.58 -23.18 2.09
CA ASN A 262 22.79 -23.14 3.53
C ASN A 262 23.82 -22.05 3.83
N VAL A 263 23.53 -21.25 4.85
CA VAL A 263 24.31 -20.07 5.20
C VAL A 263 24.79 -20.20 6.62
N LYS A 264 26.04 -19.83 6.88
CA LYS A 264 26.55 -19.66 8.23
C LYS A 264 27.11 -18.25 8.39
N LEU A 265 26.56 -17.54 9.37
CA LEU A 265 26.92 -16.17 9.75
C LEU A 265 27.37 -16.20 11.21
N GLY A 266 28.68 -16.07 11.42
CA GLY A 266 29.30 -16.33 12.72
C GLY A 266 28.99 -17.77 13.20
N ASN A 267 28.33 -17.90 14.36
CA ASN A 267 27.93 -19.18 14.93
C ASN A 267 26.49 -19.61 14.56
N GLN A 268 25.81 -18.84 13.71
CA GLN A 268 24.41 -19.09 13.34
C GLN A 268 24.31 -19.80 11.99
N HIS A 269 23.40 -20.78 11.91
CA HIS A 269 23.20 -21.63 10.73
C HIS A 269 21.79 -21.48 10.17
N PHE A 270 21.70 -21.13 8.89
CA PHE A 270 20.47 -20.96 8.15
C PHE A 270 20.40 -22.03 7.05
N GLU A 271 19.20 -22.54 6.80
CA GLU A 271 18.95 -23.52 5.75
C GLU A 271 17.98 -22.95 4.74
N LYS A 272 18.15 -23.35 3.48
CA LYS A 272 17.25 -22.97 2.37
C LYS A 272 17.06 -21.45 2.27
N ILE A 273 18.15 -20.71 2.35
CA ILE A 273 18.16 -19.27 2.11
C ILE A 273 18.30 -19.04 0.61
N LYS A 274 17.44 -18.19 0.04
CA LYS A 274 17.54 -17.83 -1.38
C LYS A 274 18.83 -17.05 -1.63
N CYS A 275 19.54 -17.45 -2.68
CA CYS A 275 20.72 -16.79 -3.18
C CYS A 275 20.59 -16.61 -4.69
N THR A 276 20.64 -15.36 -5.13
CA THR A 276 20.69 -14.99 -6.55
C THR A 276 22.15 -15.04 -7.02
N GLU A 277 22.42 -15.65 -8.17
CA GLU A 277 23.75 -15.94 -8.71
C GLU A 277 24.03 -15.21 -10.03
N ASN A 278 25.32 -15.12 -10.40
CA ASN A 278 25.80 -14.43 -11.61
C ASN A 278 25.35 -12.95 -11.71
N CYS A 279 25.28 -12.28 -10.57
CA CYS A 279 24.90 -10.87 -10.48
C CYS A 279 26.10 -9.93 -10.62
N GLN A 280 25.87 -8.62 -10.61
CA GLN A 280 26.96 -7.62 -10.67
C GLN A 280 27.63 -7.37 -9.30
N SER A 281 26.96 -7.71 -8.19
CA SER A 281 27.42 -7.42 -6.83
C SER A 281 27.20 -8.60 -5.87
N ASN A 282 28.07 -8.71 -4.86
CA ASN A 282 27.94 -9.66 -3.74
C ASN A 282 27.25 -8.96 -2.56
N LEU A 283 26.00 -9.29 -2.25
CA LEU A 283 25.16 -8.61 -1.27
C LEU A 283 24.56 -9.56 -0.23
N ALA A 284 24.51 -9.11 1.02
CA ALA A 284 23.75 -9.69 2.11
C ALA A 284 22.70 -8.67 2.55
N GLY A 285 21.43 -8.97 2.31
CA GLY A 285 20.36 -7.99 2.45
C GLY A 285 19.72 -7.92 3.83
N ILE A 286 18.74 -7.03 3.95
CA ILE A 286 18.03 -6.71 5.19
C ILE A 286 17.32 -7.93 5.79
N SER A 287 16.98 -8.95 4.99
CA SER A 287 16.28 -10.13 5.52
C SER A 287 17.13 -10.93 6.51
N LEU A 288 18.46 -10.96 6.31
CA LEU A 288 19.40 -11.56 7.25
C LEU A 288 19.49 -10.78 8.56
N VAL A 289 19.36 -9.45 8.48
CA VAL A 289 19.29 -8.56 9.67
C VAL A 289 18.02 -8.87 10.47
N TRP A 290 16.88 -9.01 9.80
CA TRP A 290 15.60 -9.34 10.43
C TRP A 290 15.55 -10.72 11.08
N SER A 291 16.43 -11.66 10.71
CA SER A 291 16.56 -12.95 11.40
C SER A 291 17.11 -12.84 12.83
N PHE A 292 17.38 -11.63 13.32
CA PHE A 292 17.79 -11.34 14.68
C PHE A 292 16.81 -10.39 15.37
N GLU A 293 16.81 -10.39 16.70
CA GLU A 293 16.02 -9.45 17.50
C GLU A 293 16.68 -8.08 17.59
N ARG A 294 18.02 -8.06 17.52
CA ARG A 294 18.81 -6.85 17.63
C ARG A 294 20.08 -6.95 16.79
N VAL A 295 20.43 -5.85 16.11
CA VAL A 295 21.66 -5.76 15.31
C VAL A 295 22.37 -4.45 15.62
N VAL A 296 23.66 -4.52 15.93
CA VAL A 296 24.48 -3.34 16.19
C VAL A 296 25.52 -3.19 15.09
N LEU A 297 25.40 -2.12 14.29
CA LEU A 297 26.40 -1.71 13.29
C LEU A 297 27.39 -0.75 13.95
N ASP A 298 28.56 -1.26 14.32
CA ASP A 298 29.63 -0.48 14.91
C ASP A 298 30.69 -0.14 13.85
N TYR A 299 30.41 0.92 13.09
CA TYR A 299 31.31 1.39 12.03
C TYR A 299 32.63 1.94 12.57
N LEU A 300 32.59 2.56 13.76
CA LEU A 300 33.77 3.17 14.38
C LEU A 300 34.81 2.11 14.75
N HIS A 301 34.36 0.94 15.22
CA HIS A 301 35.22 -0.20 15.55
C HIS A 301 35.25 -1.29 14.48
N GLN A 302 34.61 -1.08 13.34
CA GLN A 302 34.56 -2.02 12.21
C GLN A 302 34.04 -3.42 12.62
N LYS A 303 32.95 -3.44 13.40
CA LYS A 303 32.30 -4.67 13.87
C LYS A 303 30.79 -4.60 13.67
N VAL A 304 30.17 -5.75 13.44
CA VAL A 304 28.71 -5.90 13.52
C VAL A 304 28.37 -7.03 14.48
N TYR A 305 27.30 -6.83 15.25
CA TYR A 305 26.83 -7.78 16.24
C TYR A 305 25.40 -8.19 15.88
N PHE A 306 25.19 -9.48 15.68
CA PHE A 306 23.88 -10.07 15.44
C PHE A 306 23.42 -10.80 16.71
N ILE A 307 22.45 -10.22 17.41
CA ILE A 307 22.10 -10.61 18.79
C ILE A 307 20.72 -11.25 18.80
N SER A 308 20.63 -12.41 19.48
CA SER A 308 19.40 -13.20 19.64
C SER A 308 18.75 -13.56 18.31
N ARG A 309 19.19 -14.69 17.73
CA ARG A 309 18.59 -15.20 16.50
C ARG A 309 17.13 -15.60 16.73
N ARG A 310 16.24 -15.12 15.86
CA ARG A 310 14.83 -15.52 15.80
C ARG A 310 14.72 -16.95 15.30
N LYS A 311 13.91 -17.76 15.98
CA LYS A 311 13.61 -19.15 15.57
C LYS A 311 12.15 -19.35 15.16
N ASP A 312 11.28 -18.44 15.56
CA ASP A 312 9.89 -18.43 15.12
C ASP A 312 9.74 -17.67 13.78
N LYS A 313 8.62 -17.93 13.10
CA LYS A 313 8.28 -17.34 11.80
C LYS A 313 7.31 -16.16 11.92
N SER A 314 7.23 -15.52 13.09
CA SER A 314 6.29 -14.40 13.29
C SER A 314 6.71 -13.14 12.52
N CYS A 315 8.03 -12.96 12.33
CA CYS A 315 8.57 -11.85 11.54
C CYS A 315 8.58 -12.21 10.04
N PRO A 316 7.81 -11.50 9.18
CA PRO A 316 7.69 -11.83 7.77
C PRO A 316 8.95 -11.51 6.95
N TYR A 317 9.88 -10.74 7.53
CA TYR A 317 11.06 -10.22 6.82
C TYR A 317 12.34 -11.05 7.06
N THR A 318 12.27 -12.13 7.85
CA THR A 318 13.44 -13.00 8.08
C THR A 318 13.92 -13.65 6.78
N ALA A 319 15.22 -13.93 6.68
CA ALA A 319 15.80 -14.58 5.50
C ALA A 319 15.09 -15.90 5.17
N GLU A 320 14.77 -16.72 6.18
CA GLU A 320 14.01 -17.96 6.02
C GLU A 320 12.59 -17.70 5.51
N THR A 321 11.86 -16.71 6.05
CA THR A 321 10.46 -16.45 5.64
C THR A 321 10.37 -15.88 4.24
N VAL A 322 11.23 -14.92 3.89
CA VAL A 322 11.32 -14.37 2.52
C VAL A 322 11.66 -15.48 1.53
N SER A 323 12.63 -16.33 1.88
CA SER A 323 13.03 -17.49 1.06
C SER A 323 11.89 -18.49 0.89
N GLU A 324 11.14 -18.81 1.95
CA GLU A 324 9.98 -19.70 1.89
C GLU A 324 8.84 -19.13 1.06
N GLN A 325 8.53 -17.84 1.21
CA GLN A 325 7.50 -17.18 0.39
C GLN A 325 7.85 -17.27 -1.09
N GLN A 326 9.11 -17.05 -1.45
CA GLN A 326 9.57 -17.15 -2.84
C GLN A 326 9.63 -18.62 -3.31
N TYR A 327 9.95 -19.57 -2.44
CA TYR A 327 9.85 -21.00 -2.71
C TYR A 327 8.39 -21.45 -2.93
N ALA A 328 7.43 -20.89 -2.20
CA ALA A 328 6.01 -21.15 -2.38
C ALA A 328 5.47 -20.47 -3.64
N PHE A 329 5.85 -19.21 -3.87
CA PHE A 329 5.52 -18.45 -5.09
C PHE A 329 5.93 -19.19 -6.35
N LYS A 330 7.08 -19.88 -6.34
CA LYS A 330 7.53 -20.77 -7.41
C LYS A 330 6.52 -21.84 -7.85
N LYS A 331 5.60 -22.29 -6.99
CA LYS A 331 4.55 -23.22 -7.38
C LYS A 331 3.47 -22.56 -8.24
N ASP A 332 3.33 -21.23 -8.19
CA ASP A 332 2.22 -20.46 -8.77
C ASP A 332 2.65 -19.22 -9.62
N VAL A 333 3.92 -19.09 -10.05
CA VAL A 333 4.38 -17.89 -10.79
C VAL A 333 3.78 -17.82 -12.19
N PHE A 334 3.01 -16.76 -12.41
CA PHE A 334 2.64 -16.27 -13.74
C PHE A 334 3.60 -15.14 -14.14
N THR A 335 4.11 -15.15 -15.37
CA THR A 335 4.73 -13.96 -15.97
C THR A 335 3.72 -12.80 -15.99
N SER A 336 4.17 -11.54 -16.08
CA SER A 336 3.26 -10.38 -16.20
C SER A 336 2.22 -10.57 -17.31
N LYS A 337 2.62 -11.20 -18.42
CA LYS A 337 1.72 -11.59 -19.51
C LYS A 337 0.70 -12.65 -19.08
N GLN A 338 1.14 -13.71 -18.41
CA GLN A 338 0.24 -14.75 -17.91
C GLN A 338 -0.73 -14.20 -16.84
N PHE A 339 -0.27 -13.30 -15.97
CA PHE A 339 -1.12 -12.62 -15.00
C PHE A 339 -2.21 -11.79 -15.70
N PHE A 340 -1.83 -11.01 -16.72
CA PHE A 340 -2.79 -10.31 -17.59
C PHE A 340 -3.76 -11.30 -18.24
N GLU A 341 -3.26 -12.34 -18.91
CA GLU A 341 -4.10 -13.28 -19.65
C GLU A 341 -5.11 -14.01 -18.75
N GLN A 342 -4.69 -14.41 -17.57
CA GLN A 342 -5.59 -15.04 -16.60
C GLN A 342 -6.63 -14.09 -16.07
N THR A 343 -6.21 -12.88 -15.71
CA THR A 343 -7.14 -11.87 -15.20
C THR A 343 -8.10 -11.40 -16.30
N PHE A 344 -7.63 -11.27 -17.54
CA PHE A 344 -8.46 -11.02 -18.71
C PHE A 344 -9.49 -12.13 -18.92
N ASN A 345 -9.08 -13.40 -18.80
CA ASN A 345 -10.01 -14.52 -18.91
C ASN A 345 -11.04 -14.52 -17.77
N LEU A 346 -10.66 -14.11 -16.55
CA LEU A 346 -11.61 -13.92 -15.45
C LEU A 346 -12.61 -12.80 -15.76
N VAL A 347 -12.13 -11.65 -16.24
CA VAL A 347 -12.97 -10.53 -16.69
C VAL A 347 -13.96 -10.99 -17.77
N GLN A 348 -13.47 -11.64 -18.83
CA GLN A 348 -14.29 -12.18 -19.91
C GLN A 348 -15.33 -13.19 -19.39
N LYS A 349 -14.92 -14.09 -18.50
CA LYS A 349 -15.79 -15.15 -17.98
C LYS A 349 -16.93 -14.59 -17.13
N HIS A 350 -16.65 -13.58 -16.31
CA HIS A 350 -17.57 -13.11 -15.27
C HIS A 350 -18.29 -11.81 -15.62
N SER A 351 -17.85 -11.04 -16.62
CA SER A 351 -18.50 -9.78 -16.98
C SER A 351 -19.96 -9.96 -17.41
N ILE A 352 -20.85 -9.06 -16.99
CA ILE A 352 -22.22 -8.94 -17.53
C ILE A 352 -22.24 -8.65 -19.03
N LYS A 353 -21.16 -8.06 -19.58
CA LYS A 353 -21.00 -7.74 -21.00
C LYS A 353 -20.41 -8.90 -21.81
N LYS A 354 -20.24 -10.08 -21.22
CA LYS A 354 -19.62 -11.26 -21.86
C LYS A 354 -20.19 -11.56 -23.25
N ASN A 355 -21.52 -11.52 -23.39
CA ASN A 355 -22.19 -11.86 -24.65
C ASN A 355 -22.38 -10.65 -25.58
N GLU A 356 -22.03 -9.44 -25.15
CA GLU A 356 -22.18 -8.18 -25.91
C GLU A 356 -20.88 -7.75 -26.62
N LEU A 357 -19.71 -8.20 -26.13
CA LEU A 357 -18.40 -7.72 -26.57
C LEU A 357 -17.65 -8.73 -27.44
N ASN A 358 -16.87 -8.23 -28.40
CA ASN A 358 -15.89 -9.03 -29.12
C ASN A 358 -14.56 -9.09 -28.33
N TRP A 359 -14.45 -10.09 -27.45
CA TRP A 359 -13.30 -10.26 -26.57
C TRP A 359 -11.98 -10.49 -27.29
N ASP A 360 -11.99 -11.16 -28.45
CA ASP A 360 -10.77 -11.37 -29.24
C ASP A 360 -10.25 -10.06 -29.83
N SER A 361 -11.14 -9.18 -30.28
CA SER A 361 -10.78 -7.84 -30.72
C SER A 361 -10.27 -6.97 -29.57
N ILE A 362 -10.92 -7.01 -28.39
CA ILE A 362 -10.46 -6.29 -27.20
C ILE A 362 -9.06 -6.78 -26.80
N LYS A 363 -8.86 -8.10 -26.73
CA LYS A 363 -7.58 -8.70 -26.36
C LYS A 363 -6.47 -8.24 -27.30
N THR A 364 -6.71 -8.31 -28.62
CA THR A 364 -5.77 -7.85 -29.65
C THR A 364 -5.43 -6.37 -29.47
N LEU A 365 -6.42 -5.48 -29.35
CA LEU A 365 -6.21 -4.05 -29.15
C LEU A 365 -5.36 -3.75 -27.91
N VAL A 366 -5.60 -4.46 -26.81
CA VAL A 366 -4.85 -4.31 -25.56
C VAL A 366 -3.41 -4.79 -25.73
N THR A 367 -3.20 -5.98 -26.31
CA THR A 367 -1.86 -6.55 -26.49
C THR A 367 -1.02 -5.79 -27.53
N ASP A 368 -1.64 -5.22 -28.56
CA ASP A 368 -0.95 -4.39 -29.55
C ASP A 368 -0.52 -3.05 -28.96
N SER A 369 -1.30 -2.51 -28.02
CA SER A 369 -0.98 -1.28 -27.30
C SER A 369 0.11 -1.47 -26.24
N ILE A 370 0.35 -2.72 -25.80
CA ILE A 370 1.34 -3.07 -24.78
C ILE A 370 2.22 -4.20 -25.34
N PRO A 371 3.16 -3.88 -26.25
CA PRO A 371 3.87 -4.87 -27.05
C PRO A 371 4.81 -5.76 -26.21
N LYS A 372 5.21 -5.30 -25.02
CA LYS A 372 6.07 -6.05 -24.10
C LYS A 372 5.48 -6.00 -22.68
N PHE A 373 4.94 -7.12 -22.20
CA PHE A 373 4.51 -7.32 -20.81
C PHE A 373 5.73 -7.58 -19.93
N ARG A 374 6.54 -6.55 -19.68
CA ARG A 374 7.79 -6.69 -18.93
C ARG A 374 7.52 -6.74 -17.44
N PHE A 375 6.56 -5.96 -16.95
CA PHE A 375 6.29 -5.78 -15.53
C PHE A 375 4.81 -5.94 -15.18
N ASN A 376 4.55 -6.14 -13.89
CA ASN A 376 3.18 -6.14 -13.36
C ASN A 376 2.42 -4.85 -13.71
N ILE A 377 3.10 -3.70 -13.75
CA ILE A 377 2.49 -2.43 -14.16
C ILE A 377 1.99 -2.46 -15.62
N ASP A 378 2.64 -3.20 -16.52
CA ASP A 378 2.17 -3.36 -17.90
C ASP A 378 0.88 -4.18 -17.93
N ALA A 379 0.80 -5.23 -17.10
CA ALA A 379 -0.43 -5.98 -16.94
C ALA A 379 -1.56 -5.14 -16.33
N TYR A 380 -1.25 -4.23 -15.39
CA TYR A 380 -2.24 -3.31 -14.81
C TYR A 380 -2.75 -2.31 -15.82
N LYS A 381 -1.85 -1.71 -16.62
CA LYS A 381 -2.26 -0.85 -17.74
C LYS A 381 -3.12 -1.62 -18.75
N ALA A 382 -2.77 -2.89 -19.02
CA ALA A 382 -3.55 -3.74 -19.90
C ALA A 382 -4.96 -4.03 -19.36
N LEU A 383 -5.07 -4.30 -18.06
CA LEU A 383 -6.35 -4.55 -17.39
C LEU A 383 -7.21 -3.28 -17.29
N ASP A 384 -6.62 -2.15 -16.91
CA ASP A 384 -7.30 -0.85 -16.93
C ASP A 384 -7.81 -0.51 -18.34
N TYR A 385 -6.98 -0.73 -19.36
CA TYR A 385 -7.41 -0.50 -20.75
C TYR A 385 -8.50 -1.48 -21.18
N THR A 386 -8.44 -2.75 -20.75
CA THR A 386 -9.49 -3.74 -20.98
C THR A 386 -10.83 -3.25 -20.40
N VAL A 387 -10.83 -2.79 -19.14
CA VAL A 387 -12.04 -2.29 -18.48
C VAL A 387 -12.58 -1.03 -19.18
N LYS A 388 -11.71 -0.12 -19.65
CA LYS A 388 -12.12 1.05 -20.45
C LYS A 388 -12.76 0.65 -21.78
N LEU A 389 -12.21 -0.35 -22.48
CA LEU A 389 -12.75 -0.85 -23.75
C LEU A 389 -14.08 -1.59 -23.59
N MET A 390 -14.34 -2.18 -22.42
CA MET A 390 -15.66 -2.76 -22.11
C MET A 390 -16.78 -1.70 -22.08
N ASN A 391 -16.42 -0.42 -21.90
CA ASN A 391 -17.34 0.72 -21.81
C ASN A 391 -18.49 0.46 -20.83
N ASP A 392 -18.15 -0.10 -19.68
CA ASP A 392 -19.05 -0.39 -18.58
C ASP A 392 -18.75 0.55 -17.41
N SER A 393 -19.75 1.32 -16.97
CA SER A 393 -19.60 2.31 -15.91
C SER A 393 -19.39 1.70 -14.52
N SER A 394 -19.74 0.43 -14.33
CA SER A 394 -19.71 -0.26 -13.04
C SER A 394 -18.43 -1.06 -12.81
N SER A 395 -17.69 -1.39 -13.88
CA SER A 395 -16.38 -2.05 -13.78
C SER A 395 -15.26 -1.02 -13.67
N ARG A 396 -14.31 -1.23 -12.75
CA ARG A 396 -13.11 -0.39 -12.60
C ARG A 396 -11.89 -1.22 -12.20
N PHE A 397 -10.74 -0.84 -12.74
CA PHE A 397 -9.45 -1.32 -12.26
C PHE A 397 -8.79 -0.22 -11.43
N TYR A 398 -8.38 -0.55 -10.21
CA TYR A 398 -7.64 0.34 -9.32
C TYR A 398 -6.19 -0.11 -9.28
N PHE A 399 -5.30 0.85 -9.56
CA PHE A 399 -3.87 0.62 -9.45
C PHE A 399 -3.47 0.43 -7.97
N PRO A 400 -2.30 -0.20 -7.72
CA PRO A 400 -1.70 -0.21 -6.40
C PRO A 400 -1.67 1.19 -5.77
N ASN A 401 -2.02 1.30 -4.49
CA ASN A 401 -2.02 2.56 -3.71
C ASN A 401 -2.93 3.69 -4.27
N ASP A 402 -3.93 3.35 -5.09
CA ASP A 402 -4.90 4.34 -5.55
C ASP A 402 -5.80 4.82 -4.39
N SER A 403 -5.57 6.07 -3.95
CA SER A 403 -6.34 6.71 -2.88
C SER A 403 -7.85 6.86 -3.18
N THR A 404 -8.25 6.72 -4.45
CA THR A 404 -9.66 6.75 -4.85
C THR A 404 -10.33 5.37 -4.81
N ASN A 405 -9.56 4.31 -4.50
CA ASN A 405 -10.07 2.94 -4.46
C ASN A 405 -11.04 2.75 -3.28
N PRO A 406 -12.35 2.62 -3.52
CA PRO A 406 -13.33 2.50 -2.45
C PRO A 406 -13.22 1.17 -1.69
N ILE A 407 -12.49 0.18 -2.22
CA ILE A 407 -12.26 -1.12 -1.59
C ILE A 407 -11.02 -1.11 -0.70
N ALA A 408 -10.07 -0.21 -0.95
CA ALA A 408 -8.90 -0.12 -0.08
C ALA A 408 -9.35 0.29 1.33
N ASN A 409 -8.77 -0.36 2.33
CA ASN A 409 -9.18 -0.26 3.73
C ASN A 409 -8.77 1.11 4.30
N HIS A 410 -9.56 2.14 3.99
CA HIS A 410 -9.25 3.53 4.32
C HIS A 410 -9.74 3.94 5.72
N GLN A 411 -10.70 3.23 6.31
CA GLN A 411 -11.32 3.61 7.58
C GLN A 411 -11.06 2.57 8.68
N VAL A 412 -10.52 3.05 9.80
CA VAL A 412 -10.25 2.24 11.01
C VAL A 412 -11.21 2.55 12.16
N GLU A 413 -12.03 3.60 12.04
CA GLU A 413 -12.99 4.04 13.06
C GLU A 413 -14.43 3.82 12.58
N LEU A 414 -15.26 3.21 13.43
CA LEU A 414 -16.67 2.97 13.12
C LEU A 414 -17.48 4.27 13.27
N PRO A 415 -18.30 4.64 12.27
CA PRO A 415 -19.17 5.80 12.38
C PRO A 415 -20.30 5.52 13.38
N ILE A 416 -20.75 6.58 14.05
CA ILE A 416 -21.97 6.53 14.86
C ILE A 416 -23.17 6.38 13.92
N ILE A 417 -24.08 5.45 14.22
CA ILE A 417 -25.33 5.27 13.47
C ILE A 417 -26.34 6.32 13.94
N PRO A 418 -26.65 7.36 13.15
CA PRO A 418 -27.59 8.39 13.59
C PRO A 418 -29.00 7.79 13.69
N ASN A 419 -29.60 7.89 14.87
CA ASN A 419 -30.94 7.37 15.11
C ASN A 419 -31.68 8.21 16.16
N LYS A 420 -33.02 8.24 16.08
CA LYS A 420 -33.89 8.94 17.03
C LYS A 420 -35.35 8.52 16.88
N MET A 421 -36.15 8.80 17.90
CA MET A 421 -37.61 8.84 17.77
C MET A 421 -38.02 10.20 17.15
N LEU A 422 -38.78 10.17 16.06
CA LEU A 422 -39.38 11.36 15.44
C LEU A 422 -40.70 11.75 16.11
N ALA A 423 -41.42 10.75 16.61
CA ALA A 423 -42.62 10.83 17.43
C ALA A 423 -42.63 9.63 18.40
N GLU A 424 -43.61 9.55 19.31
CA GLU A 424 -43.74 8.41 20.23
C GLU A 424 -43.81 7.05 19.50
N ASP A 425 -44.39 7.03 18.29
CA ASP A 425 -44.66 5.83 17.50
C ASP A 425 -43.94 5.77 16.15
N ILE A 426 -43.01 6.69 15.87
CA ILE A 426 -42.24 6.73 14.62
C ILE A 426 -40.74 6.89 14.93
N ALA A 427 -39.95 5.92 14.51
CA ALA A 427 -38.49 5.93 14.65
C ALA A 427 -37.80 6.37 13.35
N TYR A 428 -36.54 6.79 13.47
CA TYR A 428 -35.65 7.15 12.37
C TYR A 428 -34.27 6.55 12.59
N ILE A 429 -33.69 6.00 11.52
CA ILE A 429 -32.32 5.52 11.47
C ILE A 429 -31.68 5.94 10.14
N LYS A 430 -30.44 6.41 10.18
CA LYS A 430 -29.62 6.71 9.00
C LYS A 430 -28.49 5.69 8.89
N VAL A 431 -28.23 5.21 7.68
CA VAL A 431 -27.06 4.36 7.39
C VAL A 431 -25.95 5.25 6.80
N PRO A 432 -24.85 5.53 7.53
CA PRO A 432 -23.75 6.34 7.02
C PRO A 432 -22.87 5.55 6.04
N ASP A 433 -21.99 6.25 5.32
CA ASP A 433 -20.95 5.59 4.53
C ASP A 433 -19.94 4.88 5.44
N PHE A 434 -19.52 3.68 5.05
CA PHE A 434 -18.46 2.96 5.75
C PHE A 434 -17.84 1.86 4.88
N THR A 435 -16.51 1.88 4.74
CA THR A 435 -15.76 0.76 4.18
C THR A 435 -14.56 0.44 5.07
N GLY A 436 -14.64 -0.68 5.79
CA GLY A 436 -13.53 -1.24 6.55
C GLY A 436 -13.09 -2.62 6.04
N ASN A 437 -12.23 -3.30 6.78
CA ASN A 437 -11.96 -4.73 6.61
C ASN A 437 -13.15 -5.59 7.07
N ASP A 438 -13.11 -6.90 6.82
CA ASP A 438 -14.18 -7.84 7.19
C ASP A 438 -14.64 -7.73 8.66
N SER A 439 -13.70 -7.57 9.59
CA SER A 439 -14.01 -7.46 11.02
C SER A 439 -14.74 -6.15 11.33
N LEU A 440 -14.26 -5.03 10.78
CA LEU A 440 -14.89 -3.73 10.95
C LEU A 440 -16.26 -3.64 10.27
N ASN A 441 -16.40 -4.21 9.08
CA ASN A 441 -17.67 -4.30 8.37
C ASN A 441 -18.71 -5.11 9.16
N ASN A 442 -18.28 -6.20 9.82
CA ASN A 442 -19.15 -6.97 10.70
C ASN A 442 -19.60 -6.16 11.94
N LEU A 443 -18.68 -5.40 12.55
CA LEU A 443 -19.00 -4.50 13.67
C LEU A 443 -19.93 -3.35 13.25
N PHE A 444 -19.73 -2.79 12.07
CA PHE A 444 -20.62 -1.77 11.49
C PHE A 444 -22.03 -2.31 11.27
N ALA A 445 -22.15 -3.50 10.66
CA ALA A 445 -23.44 -4.18 10.48
C ALA A 445 -24.15 -4.47 11.82
N ASN A 446 -23.40 -4.91 12.84
CA ASN A 446 -23.93 -5.07 14.20
C ASN A 446 -24.38 -3.74 14.81
N SER A 447 -23.69 -2.63 14.54
CA SER A 447 -24.05 -1.31 15.06
C SER A 447 -25.38 -0.81 14.47
N ILE A 448 -25.61 -1.04 13.18
CA ILE A 448 -26.90 -0.79 12.53
C ILE A 448 -27.99 -1.63 13.21
N ARG A 449 -27.76 -2.95 13.32
CA ARG A 449 -28.73 -3.89 13.91
C ARG A 449 -29.07 -3.53 15.35
N ASN A 450 -28.08 -3.21 16.18
CA ASN A 450 -28.29 -2.86 17.58
C ASN A 450 -29.06 -1.55 17.72
N SER A 451 -28.78 -0.56 16.85
CA SER A 451 -29.54 0.69 16.82
C SER A 451 -31.00 0.45 16.46
N LEU A 452 -31.24 -0.44 15.49
CA LEU A 452 -32.59 -0.83 15.09
C LEU A 452 -33.35 -1.54 16.23
N LEU A 453 -32.72 -2.52 16.90
CA LEU A 453 -33.31 -3.22 18.03
C LEU A 453 -33.58 -2.29 19.22
N HIS A 454 -32.75 -1.27 19.42
CA HIS A 454 -32.97 -0.26 20.44
C HIS A 454 -34.21 0.59 20.14
N LEU A 455 -34.37 1.06 18.90
CA LEU A 455 -35.57 1.82 18.48
C LEU A 455 -36.86 0.97 18.60
N ASP A 456 -36.76 -0.31 18.26
CA ASP A 456 -37.87 -1.26 18.30
C ASP A 456 -38.31 -1.68 19.73
N SER A 457 -37.54 -1.32 20.76
CA SER A 457 -37.93 -1.58 22.16
C SER A 457 -39.18 -0.81 22.62
N SER A 458 -39.65 0.17 21.83
CA SER A 458 -40.91 0.87 22.08
C SER A 458 -42.11 0.00 21.70
N ALA A 459 -42.97 -0.32 22.67
CA ALA A 459 -44.18 -1.13 22.46
C ALA A 459 -45.27 -0.45 21.61
N VAL A 460 -45.11 0.84 21.28
CA VAL A 460 -46.07 1.62 20.48
C VAL A 460 -45.56 1.94 19.08
N LEU A 461 -44.40 1.41 18.69
CA LEU A 461 -43.80 1.70 17.39
C LEU A 461 -44.71 1.23 16.24
N LYS A 462 -45.08 2.15 15.36
CA LYS A 462 -45.93 1.88 14.17
C LYS A 462 -45.19 2.09 12.86
N GLY A 463 -44.10 2.85 12.87
CA GLY A 463 -43.29 3.04 11.67
C GLY A 463 -41.84 3.39 11.94
N LEU A 464 -41.02 3.12 10.94
CA LEU A 464 -39.60 3.41 10.90
C LEU A 464 -39.26 4.11 9.59
N VAL A 465 -38.49 5.18 9.67
CA VAL A 465 -37.85 5.83 8.54
C VAL A 465 -36.40 5.36 8.45
N VAL A 466 -36.02 4.74 7.34
CA VAL A 466 -34.65 4.34 7.01
C VAL A 466 -34.09 5.33 6.00
N ASP A 467 -33.11 6.11 6.41
CA ASP A 467 -32.50 7.14 5.57
C ASP A 467 -31.22 6.61 4.92
N LEU A 468 -31.28 6.41 3.60
CA LEU A 468 -30.19 5.93 2.78
C LEU A 468 -29.61 7.03 1.88
N ARG A 469 -29.96 8.31 2.08
CA ARG A 469 -29.58 9.43 1.19
C ARG A 469 -28.09 9.80 1.19
N GLU A 470 -27.30 9.21 2.09
CA GLU A 470 -25.85 9.35 2.04
C GLU A 470 -25.27 8.36 1.04
N LYS A 471 -24.18 8.74 0.38
CA LYS A 471 -23.50 7.86 -0.53
C LYS A 471 -22.85 6.73 0.26
N TYR A 472 -23.19 5.48 -0.03
CA TYR A 472 -22.62 4.32 0.66
C TYR A 472 -21.82 3.47 -0.32
N TYR A 473 -20.51 3.45 -0.12
CA TYR A 473 -19.54 2.67 -0.91
C TYR A 473 -19.15 1.35 -0.25
N GLY A 474 -19.67 1.08 0.94
CA GLY A 474 -19.38 -0.13 1.69
C GLY A 474 -19.89 -1.42 1.02
N PRO A 475 -19.45 -2.59 1.51
CA PRO A 475 -19.94 -3.87 1.03
C PRO A 475 -21.47 -3.98 1.19
N ILE A 476 -22.12 -4.59 0.19
CA ILE A 476 -23.56 -4.86 0.22
C ILE A 476 -23.94 -5.66 1.48
N SER A 477 -23.07 -6.58 1.91
CA SER A 477 -23.33 -7.45 3.05
C SER A 477 -23.54 -6.66 4.34
N SER A 478 -22.72 -5.65 4.64
CA SER A 478 -22.81 -4.92 5.90
C SER A 478 -24.14 -4.20 6.07
N GLY A 479 -24.61 -3.53 5.01
CA GLY A 479 -25.87 -2.80 5.01
C GLY A 479 -27.07 -3.74 5.13
N VAL A 480 -27.18 -4.75 4.26
CA VAL A 480 -28.35 -5.64 4.23
C VAL A 480 -28.42 -6.54 5.47
N LEU A 481 -27.29 -7.03 6.00
CA LEU A 481 -27.27 -7.84 7.23
C LEU A 481 -27.55 -7.00 8.48
N GLY A 482 -27.13 -5.73 8.49
CA GLY A 482 -27.46 -4.80 9.56
C GLY A 482 -28.95 -4.48 9.62
N LEU A 483 -29.57 -4.29 8.45
CA LEU A 483 -31.01 -4.00 8.31
C LEU A 483 -31.89 -5.26 8.23
N SER A 484 -31.30 -6.46 8.29
CA SER A 484 -32.04 -7.70 8.09
C SER A 484 -33.23 -7.95 9.02
N PRO A 485 -33.30 -7.41 10.27
CA PRO A 485 -34.51 -7.53 11.08
C PRO A 485 -35.76 -6.86 10.48
N LEU A 486 -35.60 -5.95 9.50
CA LEU A 486 -36.71 -5.34 8.76
C LEU A 486 -37.27 -6.24 7.64
N LEU A 487 -36.53 -7.29 7.28
CA LEU A 487 -36.95 -8.22 6.25
C LEU A 487 -38.04 -9.15 6.80
N ARG A 488 -39.13 -9.28 6.05
CA ARG A 488 -40.28 -10.12 6.39
C ARG A 488 -40.07 -11.56 5.93
N ASP A 489 -39.53 -11.70 4.73
CA ASP A 489 -39.09 -12.98 4.17
C ASP A 489 -37.57 -12.96 4.05
N SER A 490 -36.97 -14.14 4.22
CA SER A 490 -35.56 -14.33 3.91
C SER A 490 -35.25 -14.12 2.43
N LEU A 491 -36.18 -14.39 1.51
CA LEU A 491 -36.00 -14.10 0.09
C LEU A 491 -36.07 -12.59 -0.13
N ILE A 492 -34.99 -12.00 -0.63
CA ILE A 492 -34.90 -10.55 -0.85
C ILE A 492 -34.82 -10.14 -2.32
N GLY A 493 -34.69 -11.10 -3.24
CA GLY A 493 -34.64 -10.87 -4.68
C GLY A 493 -33.89 -11.98 -5.41
N PHE A 494 -33.38 -11.67 -6.60
CA PHE A 494 -32.63 -12.57 -7.46
C PHE A 494 -31.41 -11.86 -8.03
N ILE A 495 -30.31 -12.58 -8.22
CA ILE A 495 -29.21 -12.14 -9.08
C ILE A 495 -29.30 -12.86 -10.43
N VAL A 496 -28.98 -12.14 -11.50
CA VAL A 496 -28.93 -12.65 -12.87
C VAL A 496 -27.54 -12.37 -13.42
N ASP A 497 -26.77 -13.43 -13.66
CA ASP A 497 -25.41 -13.33 -14.22
C ASP A 497 -25.42 -13.40 -15.77
N ASN A 498 -24.24 -13.46 -16.37
CA ASN A 498 -24.08 -13.52 -17.83
C ASN A 498 -24.53 -14.84 -18.50
N THR A 499 -25.09 -15.78 -17.74
CA THR A 499 -25.75 -16.99 -18.25
C THR A 499 -27.28 -16.83 -18.30
N ASP A 500 -27.81 -15.67 -17.92
CA ASP A 500 -29.24 -15.36 -17.77
C ASP A 500 -29.96 -16.26 -16.74
N GLU A 501 -29.20 -16.92 -15.85
CA GLU A 501 -29.74 -17.72 -14.76
C GLU A 501 -30.14 -16.84 -13.57
N TYR A 502 -31.39 -16.98 -13.13
CA TYR A 502 -31.90 -16.32 -11.93
C TYR A 502 -31.59 -17.14 -10.68
N LYS A 503 -30.67 -16.63 -9.84
CA LYS A 503 -30.32 -17.25 -8.55
C LYS A 503 -31.01 -16.48 -7.42
N PRO A 504 -31.78 -17.15 -6.54
CA PRO A 504 -32.45 -16.47 -5.44
C PRO A 504 -31.45 -15.91 -4.43
N VAL A 505 -31.72 -14.73 -3.89
CA VAL A 505 -30.93 -14.09 -2.84
C VAL A 505 -31.67 -14.22 -1.52
N TYR A 506 -31.02 -14.83 -0.54
CA TYR A 506 -31.56 -14.98 0.80
C TYR A 506 -30.78 -14.15 1.82
N CYS A 507 -31.47 -13.47 2.73
CA CYS A 507 -30.87 -12.74 3.83
C CYS A 507 -31.66 -12.92 5.13
N SER A 508 -30.96 -13.33 6.19
CA SER A 508 -31.45 -13.30 7.57
C SER A 508 -30.30 -12.91 8.50
N ASN A 509 -29.64 -13.88 9.13
CA ASN A 509 -28.29 -13.70 9.68
C ASN A 509 -27.18 -14.11 8.70
N VAL A 510 -27.54 -14.74 7.58
CA VAL A 510 -26.60 -15.13 6.52
C VAL A 510 -27.11 -14.58 5.20
N LEU A 511 -26.25 -13.90 4.45
CA LEU A 511 -26.50 -13.49 3.07
C LEU A 511 -26.04 -14.60 2.14
N ARG A 512 -26.94 -15.11 1.29
CA ARG A 512 -26.66 -16.16 0.32
C ARG A 512 -27.13 -15.81 -1.07
N PHE A 513 -26.34 -16.18 -2.07
CA PHE A 513 -26.71 -16.15 -3.48
C PHE A 513 -26.85 -17.60 -3.96
N GLY A 514 -28.09 -18.05 -4.17
CA GLY A 514 -28.39 -19.47 -4.33
C GLY A 514 -27.94 -20.27 -3.11
N SER A 515 -27.06 -21.25 -3.32
CA SER A 515 -26.45 -22.04 -2.25
C SER A 515 -25.17 -21.42 -1.67
N GLU A 516 -24.61 -20.40 -2.31
CA GLU A 516 -23.33 -19.81 -1.92
C GLU A 516 -23.51 -18.82 -0.77
N LYS A 517 -22.72 -18.98 0.29
CA LYS A 517 -22.67 -18.00 1.39
C LYS A 517 -21.77 -16.84 0.99
N VAL A 518 -22.34 -15.63 0.99
CA VAL A 518 -21.59 -14.39 0.77
C VAL A 518 -20.99 -13.90 2.07
N ASP A 519 -21.82 -13.76 3.12
CA ASP A 519 -21.39 -13.25 4.42
C ASP A 519 -22.39 -13.67 5.53
N SER A 520 -22.04 -13.44 6.79
CA SER A 520 -22.92 -13.67 7.93
C SER A 520 -22.66 -12.70 9.07
N LEU A 521 -23.75 -12.32 9.73
CA LEU A 521 -23.73 -11.62 11.01
C LEU A 521 -24.08 -12.62 12.13
N GLY A 522 -23.79 -12.28 13.38
CA GLY A 522 -24.09 -13.13 14.54
C GLY A 522 -25.58 -13.50 14.67
N SER A 523 -25.95 -14.13 15.80
CA SER A 523 -27.30 -14.64 16.04
C SER A 523 -28.40 -13.68 15.60
N TYR A 524 -29.37 -14.20 14.87
CA TYR A 524 -30.53 -13.43 14.40
C TYR A 524 -31.44 -13.06 15.57
N ILE A 525 -31.76 -11.77 15.70
CA ILE A 525 -32.74 -11.26 16.66
C ILE A 525 -33.83 -10.57 15.85
N PRO A 526 -35.07 -11.09 15.82
CA PRO A 526 -36.17 -10.45 15.11
C PRO A 526 -36.65 -9.20 15.86
N LEU A 527 -37.27 -8.27 15.13
CA LEU A 527 -38.01 -7.17 15.75
C LEU A 527 -39.22 -7.67 16.54
N GLN A 528 -39.50 -6.99 17.65
CA GLN A 528 -40.73 -7.09 18.43
C GLN A 528 -41.92 -6.61 17.60
N ASN A 529 -41.80 -5.47 16.91
CA ASN A 529 -42.87 -4.88 16.12
C ASN A 529 -42.78 -5.31 14.64
N LYS A 530 -43.36 -6.47 14.29
CA LYS A 530 -43.23 -7.08 12.95
C LYS A 530 -44.08 -6.43 11.84
N ASP A 531 -45.10 -5.66 12.21
CA ASP A 531 -46.09 -5.08 11.29
C ASP A 531 -46.00 -3.55 11.13
N ILE A 532 -44.83 -2.99 11.46
CA ILE A 532 -44.56 -1.57 11.25
C ILE A 532 -44.43 -1.23 9.77
N LYS A 533 -44.74 0.02 9.45
CA LYS A 533 -44.41 0.63 8.15
C LYS A 533 -42.93 1.01 8.09
N VAL A 534 -42.29 0.77 6.97
CA VAL A 534 -40.89 1.11 6.70
C VAL A 534 -40.83 2.10 5.54
N ALA A 535 -40.56 3.36 5.83
CA ALA A 535 -40.34 4.36 4.80
C ALA A 535 -38.84 4.47 4.51
N ILE A 536 -38.43 4.37 3.24
CA ILE A 536 -37.03 4.38 2.83
C ILE A 536 -36.76 5.69 2.08
N LEU A 537 -35.82 6.49 2.55
CA LEU A 537 -35.45 7.76 1.90
C LEU A 537 -34.26 7.54 0.96
N GLN A 538 -34.34 8.12 -0.24
CA GLN A 538 -33.31 8.07 -1.28
C GLN A 538 -33.15 9.43 -1.97
N ASN A 539 -32.01 9.68 -2.61
CA ASN A 539 -31.75 10.87 -3.43
C ASN A 539 -30.80 10.57 -4.60
N GLN A 540 -30.72 11.45 -5.59
CA GLN A 540 -29.88 11.30 -6.80
C GLN A 540 -28.40 10.87 -6.58
N GLU A 541 -27.85 10.97 -5.37
CA GLU A 541 -26.48 10.56 -5.02
C GLU A 541 -26.33 9.06 -4.73
N ASN A 542 -27.43 8.32 -4.55
CA ASN A 542 -27.36 6.88 -4.30
C ASN A 542 -26.86 6.12 -5.52
N VAL A 543 -25.86 5.27 -5.35
CA VAL A 543 -25.27 4.44 -6.41
C VAL A 543 -24.74 3.15 -5.81
N GLY A 544 -24.72 2.06 -6.59
CA GLY A 544 -24.05 0.81 -6.21
C GLY A 544 -24.74 0.10 -5.05
N SER A 545 -24.03 -0.09 -3.93
CA SER A 545 -24.51 -0.90 -2.79
C SER A 545 -25.84 -0.40 -2.20
N VAL A 546 -26.11 0.91 -2.25
CA VAL A 546 -27.40 1.47 -1.80
C VAL A 546 -28.57 0.96 -2.65
N GLU A 547 -28.39 0.88 -3.97
CA GLU A 547 -29.45 0.45 -4.89
C GLU A 547 -29.89 -0.99 -4.58
N PHE A 548 -28.95 -1.84 -4.18
CA PHE A 548 -29.23 -3.20 -3.71
C PHE A 548 -30.05 -3.19 -2.42
N ILE A 549 -29.63 -2.44 -1.40
CA ILE A 549 -30.30 -2.38 -0.10
C ILE A 549 -31.73 -1.84 -0.28
N LEU A 550 -31.88 -0.78 -1.07
CA LEU A 550 -33.16 -0.17 -1.41
C LEU A 550 -34.08 -1.18 -2.09
N SER A 551 -33.58 -1.89 -3.09
CA SER A 551 -34.36 -2.90 -3.83
C SER A 551 -34.76 -4.08 -2.94
N ALA A 552 -33.85 -4.56 -2.09
CA ALA A 552 -34.10 -5.65 -1.15
C ALA A 552 -35.20 -5.31 -0.13
N LEU A 553 -35.18 -4.09 0.40
CA LEU A 553 -36.19 -3.61 1.35
C LEU A 553 -37.54 -3.35 0.66
N ARG A 554 -37.53 -2.72 -0.52
CA ARG A 554 -38.74 -2.48 -1.33
C ARG A 554 -39.45 -3.79 -1.71
N PHE A 555 -38.66 -4.84 -2.00
CA PHE A 555 -39.19 -6.16 -2.34
C PHE A 555 -40.01 -6.81 -1.21
N GLN A 556 -39.84 -6.36 0.04
CA GLN A 556 -40.63 -6.87 1.19
C GLN A 556 -42.11 -6.43 1.15
N GLY A 557 -42.51 -5.59 0.18
CA GLY A 557 -43.89 -5.39 -0.21
C GLY A 557 -44.64 -4.30 0.58
N VAL A 558 -45.93 -4.55 0.85
CA VAL A 558 -46.98 -3.54 1.15
C VAL A 558 -46.72 -2.57 2.30
N ASN A 559 -45.83 -2.92 3.23
CA ASN A 559 -45.48 -2.08 4.37
C ASN A 559 -44.15 -1.35 4.18
N SER A 560 -43.54 -1.42 3.00
CA SER A 560 -42.37 -0.65 2.62
C SER A 560 -42.68 0.30 1.47
N LYS A 561 -42.17 1.54 1.53
CA LYS A 561 -42.24 2.49 0.42
C LYS A 561 -40.98 3.33 0.32
N VAL A 562 -40.57 3.59 -0.91
CA VAL A 562 -39.41 4.44 -1.23
C VAL A 562 -39.87 5.88 -1.53
N PHE A 563 -39.24 6.86 -0.90
CA PHE A 563 -39.52 8.30 -1.04
C PHE A 563 -38.25 9.04 -1.48
N GLY A 564 -38.37 9.93 -2.46
CA GLY A 564 -37.27 10.77 -2.91
C GLY A 564 -37.38 11.16 -4.37
N ASP A 565 -36.27 11.62 -4.95
CA ASP A 565 -36.20 12.11 -6.33
C ASP A 565 -35.25 11.34 -7.23
N GLY A 566 -34.42 10.43 -6.69
CA GLY A 566 -33.45 9.65 -7.46
C GLY A 566 -34.10 8.65 -8.41
N LYS A 567 -33.46 8.45 -9.56
CA LYS A 567 -33.79 7.43 -10.56
C LYS A 567 -32.53 6.63 -10.85
N TYR A 568 -32.59 5.32 -10.68
CA TYR A 568 -31.40 4.48 -10.78
C TYR A 568 -31.48 3.51 -11.93
N SER A 569 -30.35 3.35 -12.61
CA SER A 569 -30.09 2.22 -13.51
C SER A 569 -30.31 0.89 -12.78
N PRO A 570 -30.41 -0.24 -13.51
CA PRO A 570 -30.51 -1.54 -12.86
C PRO A 570 -29.35 -1.77 -11.88
N THR A 571 -29.66 -2.29 -10.69
CA THR A 571 -28.68 -2.57 -9.65
C THR A 571 -27.68 -3.61 -10.15
N ILE A 572 -26.41 -3.22 -10.26
CA ILE A 572 -25.32 -4.09 -10.72
C ILE A 572 -24.49 -4.55 -9.53
N PHE A 573 -24.36 -5.87 -9.38
CA PHE A 573 -23.46 -6.48 -8.41
C PHE A 573 -22.05 -6.62 -9.02
N CYS A 574 -21.07 -6.08 -8.30
CA CYS A 574 -19.66 -6.14 -8.69
C CYS A 574 -18.91 -7.19 -7.88
N MET A 575 -18.18 -8.08 -8.56
CA MET A 575 -17.18 -8.93 -7.93
C MET A 575 -15.90 -8.10 -7.69
N SER A 576 -15.36 -8.19 -6.48
CA SER A 576 -14.05 -7.62 -6.14
C SER A 576 -12.96 -8.69 -6.24
N PHE A 577 -11.93 -8.41 -7.02
CA PHE A 577 -10.71 -9.22 -7.06
C PHE A 577 -9.56 -8.38 -6.49
N SER A 578 -9.08 -8.76 -5.31
CA SER A 578 -7.92 -8.12 -4.66
C SER A 578 -6.65 -8.90 -4.96
N PHE A 579 -5.69 -8.25 -5.59
CA PHE A 579 -4.39 -8.82 -5.91
C PHE A 579 -3.43 -8.54 -4.76
N THR A 580 -3.50 -9.36 -3.71
CA THR A 580 -2.83 -9.16 -2.41
C THR A 580 -1.31 -9.01 -2.48
N GLN A 581 -0.68 -9.40 -3.58
CA GLN A 581 0.76 -9.25 -3.78
C GLN A 581 1.15 -7.84 -4.22
N THR A 582 0.19 -7.08 -4.76
CA THR A 582 0.47 -5.79 -5.40
C THR A 582 -0.48 -4.68 -5.02
N ASP A 583 -1.49 -4.94 -4.18
CA ASP A 583 -2.53 -3.99 -3.74
C ASP A 583 -3.41 -3.44 -4.89
N ALA A 584 -3.28 -3.99 -6.10
CA ALA A 584 -4.19 -3.72 -7.19
C ALA A 584 -5.56 -4.36 -6.91
N ASN A 585 -6.63 -3.73 -7.39
CA ASN A 585 -7.98 -4.24 -7.22
C ASN A 585 -8.78 -4.12 -8.52
N LEU A 586 -9.61 -5.11 -8.80
CA LEU A 586 -10.58 -5.08 -9.90
C LEU A 586 -11.99 -5.17 -9.32
N LEU A 587 -12.81 -4.15 -9.56
CA LEU A 587 -14.26 -4.25 -9.46
C LEU A 587 -14.80 -4.61 -10.83
N LEU A 588 -15.51 -5.73 -10.92
CA LEU A 588 -16.08 -6.22 -12.16
C LEU A 588 -17.59 -6.37 -12.03
N ALA A 589 -18.35 -5.65 -12.84
CA ALA A 589 -19.78 -5.86 -12.98
C ALA A 589 -20.06 -7.29 -13.47
N SER A 590 -20.73 -8.08 -12.62
CA SER A 590 -20.81 -9.54 -12.79
C SER A 590 -22.23 -10.08 -12.85
N SER A 591 -23.19 -9.38 -12.25
CA SER A 591 -24.60 -9.73 -12.30
C SER A 591 -25.49 -8.52 -12.08
N TYR A 592 -26.75 -8.63 -12.49
CA TYR A 592 -27.81 -7.71 -12.14
C TYR A 592 -28.57 -8.23 -10.93
N PHE A 593 -29.11 -7.34 -10.12
CA PHE A 593 -30.07 -7.67 -9.08
C PHE A 593 -31.48 -7.28 -9.54
N CYS A 594 -32.45 -8.17 -9.34
CA CYS A 594 -33.85 -7.91 -9.64
C CYS A 594 -34.76 -8.41 -8.50
N SER A 595 -35.92 -7.77 -8.37
CA SER A 595 -36.88 -8.11 -7.33
C SER A 595 -37.63 -9.39 -7.69
N TYR A 596 -38.08 -9.53 -8.94
CA TYR A 596 -38.88 -10.68 -9.39
C TYR A 596 -38.21 -11.45 -10.52
N LYS A 597 -38.41 -12.77 -10.52
CA LYS A 597 -37.99 -13.63 -11.62
C LYS A 597 -38.74 -13.22 -12.91
N GLY A 598 -37.99 -12.96 -13.99
CA GLY A 598 -38.52 -12.54 -15.28
C GLY A 598 -38.83 -11.05 -15.41
N GLN A 599 -38.49 -10.23 -14.41
CA GLN A 599 -38.48 -8.77 -14.52
C GLN A 599 -37.40 -8.33 -15.53
N ASP A 600 -37.63 -7.22 -16.23
CA ASP A 600 -36.60 -6.64 -17.09
C ASP A 600 -35.42 -6.17 -16.24
N ILE A 601 -34.28 -6.84 -16.41
CA ILE A 601 -33.03 -6.54 -15.70
C ILE A 601 -32.44 -5.18 -16.06
N LYS A 602 -33.04 -4.43 -17.01
CA LYS A 602 -32.66 -3.06 -17.38
C LYS A 602 -33.65 -2.00 -16.89
N GLU A 603 -34.64 -2.38 -16.08
CA GLU A 603 -35.65 -1.47 -15.56
C GLU A 603 -35.01 -0.42 -14.62
N VAL A 604 -35.37 0.84 -14.83
CA VAL A 604 -34.97 1.96 -13.97
C VAL A 604 -35.80 1.91 -12.68
N ILE A 605 -35.13 1.98 -11.54
CA ILE A 605 -35.80 2.01 -10.23
C ILE A 605 -36.23 3.44 -9.94
N GLU A 606 -37.54 3.67 -9.92
CA GLU A 606 -38.16 4.92 -9.47
C GLU A 606 -38.72 4.78 -8.04
N PRO A 607 -38.78 5.88 -7.26
CA PRO A 607 -39.41 5.87 -5.95
C PRO A 607 -40.91 5.61 -6.07
N ASP A 608 -41.47 4.91 -5.08
CA ASP A 608 -42.93 4.72 -5.00
C ASP A 608 -43.66 6.05 -4.78
N VAL A 609 -42.98 7.02 -4.14
CA VAL A 609 -43.44 8.40 -3.97
C VAL A 609 -42.34 9.38 -4.40
N PHE A 610 -42.46 9.88 -5.63
CA PHE A 610 -41.58 10.92 -6.13
C PHE A 610 -41.80 12.25 -5.37
N CYS A 611 -40.74 12.77 -4.74
CA CYS A 611 -40.75 14.07 -4.06
C CYS A 611 -39.32 14.65 -3.96
N PRO A 612 -39.16 15.98 -3.91
CA PRO A 612 -37.85 16.59 -3.69
C PRO A 612 -37.20 16.07 -2.40
N ASP A 613 -35.88 15.87 -2.41
CA ASP A 613 -35.14 15.37 -1.24
C ASP A 613 -35.51 16.09 0.07
N SER A 614 -35.59 17.43 0.03
CA SER A 614 -35.98 18.28 1.17
C SER A 614 -37.35 17.98 1.79
N LEU A 615 -38.26 17.32 1.05
CA LEU A 615 -39.62 16.96 1.50
C LEU A 615 -39.79 15.47 1.78
N SER A 616 -38.80 14.65 1.45
CA SER A 616 -38.90 13.18 1.50
C SER A 616 -39.22 12.65 2.91
N LEU A 617 -38.58 13.23 3.94
CA LEU A 617 -38.81 12.86 5.35
C LEU A 617 -40.24 13.19 5.80
N ASP A 618 -40.74 14.37 5.48
CA ASP A 618 -42.10 14.78 5.88
C ASP A 618 -43.16 13.90 5.20
N ARG A 619 -42.97 13.60 3.91
CA ARG A 619 -43.86 12.69 3.15
C ARG A 619 -43.84 11.26 3.70
N ALA A 620 -42.68 10.77 4.11
CA ALA A 620 -42.55 9.49 4.76
C ALA A 620 -43.33 9.44 6.10
N ILE A 621 -43.20 10.49 6.93
CA ILE A 621 -43.92 10.61 8.20
C ILE A 621 -45.44 10.65 7.97
N ASP A 622 -45.90 11.43 7.00
CA ASP A 622 -47.33 11.53 6.67
C ASP A 622 -47.90 10.18 6.24
N TRP A 623 -47.20 9.46 5.35
CA TRP A 623 -47.63 8.13 4.91
C TRP A 623 -47.68 7.12 6.06
N ILE A 624 -46.73 7.18 7.00
CA ILE A 624 -46.77 6.32 8.20
C ILE A 624 -48.03 6.61 9.02
N LYS A 625 -48.43 7.88 9.14
CA LYS A 625 -49.61 8.31 9.91
C LYS A 625 -50.96 8.05 9.22
N GLU A 626 -51.03 8.11 7.89
CA GLU A 626 -52.29 7.97 7.12
C GLU A 626 -53.03 6.64 7.35
N ASP A 627 -52.31 5.53 7.61
CA ASP A 627 -52.96 4.22 7.89
C ASP A 627 -53.67 4.16 9.25
N LEU A 628 -53.37 5.10 10.16
CA LEU A 628 -53.97 5.13 11.49
C LEU A 628 -55.42 5.63 11.47
N ILE A 629 -55.78 6.41 10.45
CA ILE A 629 -57.15 6.89 10.24
C ILE A 629 -58.01 5.82 9.55
N ALA A 630 -57.40 4.95 8.73
CA ALA A 630 -58.11 3.89 8.01
C ALA A 630 -58.38 2.62 8.85
N LYS A 631 -57.55 2.30 9.85
CA LYS A 631 -57.73 1.17 10.77
C LYS A 631 -58.50 1.51 12.07
N GLY A 632 -58.86 2.78 12.25
CA GLY A 632 -59.67 3.28 13.37
C GLY A 632 -61.17 3.46 13.05
N LYS A 633 -61.68 2.82 11.99
CA LYS A 633 -63.09 2.78 11.61
C LYS A 633 -63.64 1.36 11.61
#